data_AF-A0A2E5M9C0-F1
#
_entry.id   AF-A0A2E5M9C0-F1
#
_cell.length_a   1.000
_cell.length_b   1.000
_cell.length_c   1.000
_cell.angle_alpha   90.00
_cell.angle_beta   90.00
_cell.angle_gamma   90.00
#
_symmetry.space_group_name_H-M   'P 1'
#
loop_
_entity.id
_entity.type
_entity.pdbx_description
1 polymer ?
#
loop_
_entity_poly.entity_id
_entity_poly.type
_entity_poly.pdbx_seq_one_letter_code
_entity_poly.pdbx_strand_id
1 'polypeptide(L)'
;MSIRLDKEWSPLSDSERLPAQLGVFELGDHRGQILQVGYAGGRSQFGLRGAVAEAAQGLAAADRFRVEVTTAYLTRYRELLMAYVEDHGALPPANAPEPSLGRLTRG
;
A
#
# COMPACT_ATOMS: atom_id res chain seq x y z
N MET A 1 -10.86 11.72 -9.20
CA MET A 1 -9.96 10.80 -8.47
C MET A 1 -8.75 11.59 -8.04
N SER A 2 -8.45 11.62 -6.74
CA SER A 2 -7.19 12.15 -6.24
C SER A 2 -6.07 11.14 -6.53
N ILE A 3 -4.91 11.63 -6.96
CA ILE A 3 -3.73 10.76 -7.16
C ILE A 3 -3.32 10.13 -5.83
N ARG A 4 -3.50 10.85 -4.71
CA ARG A 4 -3.20 10.39 -3.36
C ARG A 4 -4.35 9.56 -2.80
N LEU A 5 -4.04 8.62 -1.90
CA LEU A 5 -5.05 7.95 -1.12
C LEU A 5 -5.58 8.92 -0.06
N ASP A 6 -6.88 9.17 -0.03
CA ASP A 6 -7.52 10.16 0.85
C ASP A 6 -8.41 9.51 1.92
N LYS A 7 -8.38 8.18 2.01
CA LYS A 7 -9.12 7.40 3.00
C LYS A 7 -8.58 7.64 4.40
N GLU A 8 -9.50 7.59 5.37
CA GLU A 8 -9.18 7.70 6.78
C GLU A 8 -8.27 6.55 7.22
N TRP A 9 -7.31 6.87 8.09
CA TRP A 9 -6.47 5.88 8.74
C TRP A 9 -7.29 5.09 9.75
N SER A 10 -7.15 3.77 9.71
CA SER A 10 -7.70 2.83 10.69
C SER A 10 -6.55 2.28 11.55
N PRO A 11 -6.78 2.00 12.84
CA PRO A 11 -5.81 1.31 13.68
C PRO A 11 -5.43 -0.05 13.09
N LEU A 12 -4.16 -0.44 13.16
CA LEU A 12 -3.69 -1.72 12.62
C LEU A 12 -4.35 -2.92 13.30
N SER A 13 -4.77 -2.78 14.56
CA SER A 13 -5.56 -3.78 15.27
C SER A 13 -6.89 -4.13 14.61
N ASP A 14 -7.43 -3.26 13.74
CA ASP A 14 -8.67 -3.51 13.01
C ASP A 14 -8.45 -4.21 11.66
N SER A 15 -7.22 -4.53 11.27
CA SER A 15 -6.92 -5.12 9.96
C SER A 15 -7.60 -6.48 9.75
N GLU A 16 -7.82 -7.25 10.81
CA GLU A 16 -8.50 -8.56 10.75
C GLU A 16 -9.98 -8.45 10.33
N ARG A 17 -10.59 -7.28 10.54
CA ARG A 17 -11.99 -7.00 10.17
C ARG A 17 -12.14 -6.64 8.70
N LEU A 18 -11.04 -6.45 7.97
CA LEU A 18 -11.10 -6.13 6.55
C LEU A 18 -11.78 -7.25 5.76
N PRO A 19 -12.65 -6.89 4.80
CA PRO A 19 -13.18 -7.86 3.85
C PRO A 19 -12.06 -8.37 2.94
N ALA A 20 -12.18 -9.63 2.49
CA ALA A 20 -11.25 -10.23 1.56
C ALA A 20 -11.48 -9.70 0.13
N GLN A 21 -11.00 -8.49 -0.15
CA GLN A 21 -11.16 -7.80 -1.44
C GLN A 21 -9.83 -7.47 -2.10
N LEU A 22 -9.86 -7.18 -3.40
CA LEU A 22 -8.72 -6.66 -4.14
C LEU A 22 -8.56 -5.16 -3.90
N GLY A 23 -7.34 -4.66 -4.01
CA GLY A 23 -7.10 -3.23 -3.90
C GLY A 23 -5.67 -2.86 -3.55
N VAL A 24 -5.50 -1.64 -3.07
CA VAL A 24 -4.24 -1.12 -2.54
C VAL A 24 -4.38 -0.76 -1.08
N PHE A 25 -3.25 -0.72 -0.38
CA PHE A 25 -3.19 -0.28 1.00
C PHE A 25 -1.95 0.57 1.23
N GLU A 26 -2.02 1.37 2.29
CA GLU A 26 -0.87 2.02 2.88
C GLU A 26 -0.76 1.63 4.35
N LEU A 27 0.47 1.41 4.81
CA LEU A 27 0.81 1.31 6.22
C LEU A 27 1.50 2.60 6.65
N GLY A 28 1.10 3.11 7.82
CA GLY A 28 1.65 4.32 8.38
C GLY A 28 2.09 4.15 9.82
N ASP A 29 2.90 5.10 10.28
CA ASP A 29 3.30 5.20 11.68
C ASP A 29 2.43 6.19 12.47
N HIS A 30 2.73 6.32 13.76
CA HIS A 30 2.00 7.19 14.66
C HIS A 30 2.07 8.69 14.31
N ARG A 31 3.06 9.09 13.51
CA ARG A 31 3.32 10.47 13.06
C ARG A 31 2.65 10.77 11.73
N GLY A 32 1.96 9.80 11.13
CA GLY A 32 1.34 9.93 9.82
C GLY A 32 2.30 9.75 8.65
N GLN A 33 3.51 9.23 8.88
CA GLN A 33 4.42 8.87 7.79
C GLN A 33 3.94 7.59 7.13
N ILE A 34 3.92 7.56 5.80
CA ILE A 34 3.65 6.35 5.04
C ILE A 34 4.94 5.51 5.02
N LEU A 35 4.87 4.33 5.64
CA LEU A 35 6.00 3.39 5.72
C LEU A 35 6.04 2.47 4.50
N GLN A 36 4.86 2.06 4.02
CA GLN A 36 4.72 1.15 2.89
C GLN A 36 3.44 1.46 2.11
N VAL A 37 3.53 1.38 0.79
CA VAL A 37 2.39 1.19 -0.10
C VAL A 37 2.42 -0.27 -0.57
N GLY A 38 1.27 -0.93 -0.63
CA GLY A 38 1.16 -2.30 -1.13
C GLY A 38 -0.16 -2.55 -1.85
N TYR A 39 -0.36 -3.79 -2.31
CA TYR A 39 -1.59 -4.19 -2.99
C TYR A 39 -1.99 -5.64 -2.68
N ALA A 40 -3.28 -5.91 -2.86
CA ALA A 40 -3.86 -7.24 -2.86
C ALA A 40 -4.44 -7.56 -4.25
N GLY A 41 -3.85 -8.54 -4.93
CA GLY A 41 -4.25 -8.99 -6.26
C GLY A 41 -4.95 -10.34 -6.25
N GLY A 42 -5.27 -10.89 -7.43
CA GLY A 42 -6.02 -12.14 -7.56
C GLY A 42 -5.32 -13.39 -6.99
N ARG A 43 -4.05 -13.27 -6.60
CA ARG A 43 -3.25 -14.32 -5.97
C ARG A 43 -2.99 -14.08 -4.47
N SER A 44 -3.45 -12.95 -3.93
CA SER A 44 -3.25 -12.59 -2.53
C SER A 44 -4.21 -13.40 -1.66
N GLN A 45 -3.66 -14.16 -0.71
CA GLN A 45 -4.47 -14.94 0.23
C GLN A 45 -5.28 -13.98 1.10
N PHE A 46 -6.60 -14.19 1.18
CA PHE A 46 -7.53 -13.36 1.94
C PHE A 46 -7.58 -11.87 1.52
N GLY A 47 -7.15 -11.52 0.30
CA GLY A 47 -7.24 -10.15 -0.22
C GLY A 47 -6.50 -9.12 0.64
N LEU A 48 -7.05 -7.90 0.72
CA LEU A 48 -6.50 -6.78 1.49
C LEU A 48 -6.25 -7.14 2.96
N ARG A 49 -7.14 -7.93 3.58
CA ARG A 49 -6.94 -8.40 4.97
C ARG A 49 -5.62 -9.14 5.13
N GLY A 50 -5.36 -10.12 4.26
CA GLY A 50 -4.13 -10.91 4.33
C GLY A 50 -2.90 -10.07 3.98
N ALA A 51 -2.99 -9.25 2.93
CA ALA A 51 -1.87 -8.43 2.48
C ALA A 51 -1.45 -7.37 3.52
N VAL A 52 -2.41 -6.71 4.18
CA VAL A 52 -2.14 -5.77 5.27
C VAL A 52 -1.52 -6.48 6.47
N ALA A 53 -2.08 -7.64 6.86
CA ALA A 53 -1.55 -8.42 7.99
C ALA A 53 -0.13 -8.93 7.73
N GLU A 54 0.16 -9.42 6.52
CA GLU A 54 1.49 -9.87 6.10
C GLU A 54 2.50 -8.70 6.11
N ALA A 55 2.16 -7.57 5.50
CA ALA A 55 3.05 -6.41 5.45
C ALA A 55 3.33 -5.84 6.86
N ALA A 56 2.33 -5.85 7.74
CA ALA A 56 2.47 -5.40 9.13
C ALA A 56 3.49 -6.21 9.93
N GLN A 57 3.62 -7.52 9.69
CA GLN A 57 4.55 -8.38 10.42
C GLN A 57 6.02 -7.95 10.22
N GLY A 58 6.35 -7.37 9.07
CA GLY A 58 7.68 -6.87 8.74
C GLY A 58 7.98 -5.46 9.24
N LEU A 59 6.99 -4.75 9.81
CA LEU A 59 7.07 -3.31 10.08
C LEU A 59 6.62 -2.95 11.49
N ALA A 60 7.53 -3.11 12.45
CA ALA A 60 7.28 -2.79 13.86
C ALA A 60 6.83 -1.34 14.13
N ALA A 61 7.18 -0.40 13.25
CA ALA A 61 6.78 1.00 13.38
C ALA A 61 5.36 1.30 12.85
N ALA A 62 4.72 0.37 12.13
CA ALA A 62 3.38 0.57 11.60
C ALA A 62 2.33 0.41 12.70
N ASP A 63 1.45 1.40 12.88
CA ASP A 63 0.35 1.37 13.85
C ASP A 63 -1.03 1.61 13.21
N ARG A 64 -1.05 1.97 11.93
CA ARG A 64 -2.27 2.31 11.20
C ARG A 64 -2.18 1.87 9.74
N PHE A 65 -3.34 1.66 9.14
CA PHE A 65 -3.48 1.35 7.73
C PHE A 65 -4.62 2.12 7.11
N ARG A 66 -4.63 2.23 5.78
CA ARG A 66 -5.80 2.64 5.00
C ARG A 66 -5.84 1.87 3.71
N VAL A 67 -7.02 1.68 3.15
CA VAL A 67 -7.23 0.84 1.96
C VAL A 67 -8.09 1.52 0.92
N GLU A 68 -7.85 1.19 -0.34
CA GLU A 68 -8.75 1.46 -1.45
C GLU A 68 -9.09 0.15 -2.15
N VAL A 69 -10.37 -0.21 -2.12
CA VAL A 69 -10.87 -1.39 -2.85
C VAL A 69 -10.93 -1.05 -4.34
N THR A 70 -10.19 -1.79 -5.15
CA THR A 70 -10.14 -1.57 -6.61
C THR A 70 -9.65 -2.81 -7.33
N THR A 71 -10.20 -3.08 -8.51
CA THR A 71 -9.70 -4.12 -9.41
C THR A 71 -8.49 -3.66 -10.22
N ALA A 72 -8.24 -2.34 -10.31
CA ALA A 72 -7.10 -1.74 -10.99
C ALA A 72 -5.87 -1.58 -10.05
N TYR A 73 -5.68 -2.52 -9.13
CA TYR A 73 -4.73 -2.41 -8.01
C TYR A 73 -3.27 -2.19 -8.45
N LEU A 74 -2.82 -2.74 -9.59
CA LEU A 74 -1.44 -2.52 -10.08
C LEU A 74 -1.22 -1.09 -10.57
N THR A 75 -2.16 -0.54 -11.33
CA THR A 75 -2.09 0.86 -11.80
C THR A 75 -2.15 1.78 -10.60
N ARG A 76 -3.12 1.55 -9.70
CA ARG A 76 -3.30 2.38 -8.51
C ARG A 76 -2.08 2.36 -7.58
N TYR A 77 -1.48 1.18 -7.39
CA TYR A 77 -0.24 1.01 -6.62
C TYR A 77 0.90 1.88 -7.18
N ARG A 78 1.09 1.87 -8.50
CA ARG A 78 2.13 2.69 -9.16
C ARG A 78 1.84 4.18 -9.03
N GLU A 79 0.60 4.60 -9.19
CA GLU A 79 0.20 6.00 -9.00
C GLU A 79 0.51 6.51 -7.59
N LEU A 80 0.21 5.72 -6.56
CA LEU A 80 0.48 6.07 -5.17
C LEU A 80 1.99 6.16 -4.90
N LEU A 81 2.79 5.23 -5.44
CA LEU A 81 4.24 5.32 -5.34
C LEU A 81 4.80 6.56 -6.04
N MET A 82 4.33 6.88 -7.24
CA MET A 82 4.75 8.09 -7.97
C MET A 82 4.39 9.36 -7.19
N ALA A 83 3.19 9.43 -6.62
CA ALA A 83 2.77 10.56 -5.79
C ALA A 83 3.63 10.70 -4.54
N TYR A 84 3.98 9.60 -3.87
CA TYR A 84 4.87 9.64 -2.71
C TYR A 84 6.27 10.14 -3.11
N VAL A 85 6.81 9.67 -4.23
CA VAL A 85 8.11 10.12 -4.76
C VAL A 85 8.08 11.60 -5.14
N GLU A 86 7.00 12.09 -5.73
CA GLU A 86 6.81 13.52 -6.03
C GLU A 86 6.84 14.36 -4.75
N ASP A 87 6.20 13.88 -3.68
CA ASP A 87 6.10 14.60 -2.40
C ASP A 87 7.39 14.51 -1.54
N HIS A 88 8.17 13.42 -1.63
CA HIS A 88 9.28 13.11 -0.70
C HIS A 88 10.65 12.91 -1.37
N GLY A 89 10.72 12.84 -2.70
CA GLY A 89 11.94 12.60 -3.47
C GLY A 89 12.48 11.16 -3.44
N ALA A 90 11.80 10.23 -2.77
CA ALA A 90 12.18 8.82 -2.64
C ALA A 90 10.94 7.93 -2.43
N LEU A 91 11.11 6.61 -2.54
CA LEU A 91 10.05 5.64 -2.19
C LEU A 91 9.80 5.59 -0.68
N PRO A 92 8.65 5.07 -0.22
CA PRO A 92 8.46 4.76 1.19
C PRO A 92 9.55 3.80 1.69
N PRO A 93 9.97 3.90 2.97
CA PRO A 93 11.10 3.14 3.49
C PRO A 93 11.03 1.63 3.24
N ALA A 94 9.84 1.02 3.37
CA ALA A 94 9.64 -0.41 3.19
C ALA A 94 9.47 -0.83 1.72
N ASN A 95 9.36 0.13 0.80
CA ASN A 95 9.31 -0.11 -0.64
C ASN A 95 10.71 -0.01 -1.29
N ALA A 96 11.78 0.31 -0.55
CA ALA A 96 13.13 0.44 -1.08
C ALA A 96 13.97 -0.84 -0.89
N PRO A 97 14.91 -1.18 -1.82
CA PRO A 97 15.15 -0.53 -3.11
C PRO A 97 14.00 -0.78 -4.10
N GLU A 98 13.93 0.00 -5.19
CA GLU A 98 12.80 -0.01 -6.14
C GLU A 98 12.30 -1.44 -6.41
N PRO A 99 11.03 -1.77 -6.11
CA PRO A 99 10.46 -3.05 -6.50
C PRO A 99 10.51 -3.02 -8.02
N SER A 100 11.20 -3.96 -8.68
CA SER A 100 11.49 -3.91 -10.11
C SER A 100 10.27 -3.43 -10.91
N LEU A 101 10.17 -2.13 -11.15
CA LEU A 101 9.12 -1.52 -11.94
C LEU A 101 9.53 -1.92 -13.33
N GLY A 102 8.99 -3.05 -13.80
CA GLY A 102 9.45 -3.73 -15.00
C GLY A 102 9.81 -2.71 -16.07
N ARG A 103 11.07 -2.73 -16.53
CA ARG A 103 11.55 -1.82 -17.56
C ARG A 103 10.51 -1.79 -18.67
N LEU A 104 10.01 -0.60 -19.01
CA LEU A 104 9.29 -0.39 -20.26
C LEU A 104 10.29 -0.65 -21.39
N THR A 105 10.41 -1.90 -21.82
CA THR A 105 11.02 -2.20 -23.11
C THR A 105 10.01 -1.70 -24.14
N ARG A 106 10.39 -0.65 -24.90
CA ARG A 106 9.66 -0.30 -26.12
C ARG A 106 9.74 -1.53 -27.05
N GLY A 107 8.59 -2.14 -27.30
CA GLY A 107 8.40 -2.97 -28.50
C GLY A 107 8.16 -2.08 -29.71
#